data_AF-A0A093CVD1-F1
#
_entry.id   AF-A0A093CVD1-F1
#
_cell.length_a   1.000
_cell.length_b   1.000
_cell.length_c   1.000
_cell.angle_alpha   90.00
_cell.angle_beta   90.00
_cell.angle_gamma   90.00
#
_symmetry.space_group_name_H-M   'P 1'
#
loop_
_entity.id
_entity.type
_entity.pdbx_description
1 polymer ?
#
loop_
_entity_poly.entity_id
_entity_poly.type
_entity_poly.pdbx_seq_one_letter_code
_entity_poly.pdbx_strand_id
1 'polypeptide(L)'
;ETVTMAFLIEMLGCTNLNKELDCALEIFPTYLKSQCPEMPRLVLRGILTLSERPDMAKKSLVLLPVVMEQLEHGDGGASDMVLPVLTNMLQLLEGKESSRTALALADKLWWLFNDESGTVRQLFIDLFRNTMWLLAGAKRKKMKEVVWDSLLLLLFHLYDED
;
A
#
# COMPACT_ATOMS: atom_id res chain seq x y z
N GLU A 1 1.88 12.16 -22.15
CA GLU A 1 1.07 11.49 -21.12
C GLU A 1 1.61 11.73 -19.71
N THR A 2 2.89 11.45 -19.43
CA THR A 2 3.50 11.63 -18.10
C THR A 2 3.36 13.05 -17.53
N VAL A 3 3.59 14.08 -18.36
CA VAL A 3 3.42 15.50 -17.96
C VAL A 3 1.95 15.81 -17.63
N THR A 4 1.02 15.27 -18.40
CA THR A 4 -0.43 15.44 -18.18
C THR A 4 -0.86 14.75 -16.88
N MET A 5 -0.35 13.53 -16.62
CA MET A 5 -0.61 12.81 -15.39
C MET A 5 -0.04 13.56 -14.18
N ALA A 6 1.20 14.05 -14.27
CA ALA A 6 1.81 14.86 -13.22
C ALA A 6 0.97 16.13 -12.92
N PHE A 7 0.50 16.83 -13.95
CA PHE A 7 -0.38 17.98 -13.78
C PHE A 7 -1.71 17.61 -13.11
N LEU A 8 -2.35 16.50 -13.52
CA LEU A 8 -3.57 16.00 -12.90
C LEU A 8 -3.36 15.72 -11.40
N ILE A 9 -2.27 15.05 -11.04
CA ILE A 9 -1.94 14.73 -9.63
C ILE A 9 -1.79 15.99 -8.79
N GLU A 10 -1.10 17.01 -9.30
CA GLU A 10 -0.97 18.29 -8.59
C GLU A 10 -2.31 19.00 -8.43
N MET A 11 -3.18 18.97 -9.46
CA MET A 11 -4.53 19.55 -9.36
C MET A 11 -5.40 18.84 -8.32
N LEU A 12 -5.33 17.51 -8.26
CA LEU A 12 -6.03 16.69 -7.25
C LEU A 12 -5.52 17.00 -5.84
N GLY A 13 -4.29 17.47 -5.67
CA GLY A 13 -3.76 17.94 -4.39
C GLY A 13 -4.28 19.32 -3.96
N CYS A 14 -4.58 20.22 -4.90
CA CYS A 14 -4.77 21.64 -4.61
C CYS A 14 -6.23 22.10 -4.51
N THR A 15 -7.19 21.39 -5.10
CA THR A 15 -8.57 21.91 -5.25
C THR A 15 -9.62 20.82 -5.07
N ASN A 16 -10.88 21.21 -4.80
CA ASN A 16 -11.99 20.26 -4.65
C ASN A 16 -12.66 20.02 -6.02
N LEU A 17 -12.08 19.09 -6.78
CA LEU A 17 -12.40 18.81 -8.18
C LEU A 17 -13.09 17.45 -8.31
N ASN A 18 -14.37 17.38 -7.95
CA ASN A 18 -15.11 16.11 -7.93
C ASN A 18 -15.19 15.43 -9.31
N LYS A 19 -15.32 16.20 -10.41
CA LYS A 19 -15.41 15.63 -11.76
C LYS A 19 -14.07 15.02 -12.19
N GLU A 20 -12.98 15.73 -11.91
CA GLU A 20 -11.62 15.32 -12.20
C GLU A 20 -11.20 14.14 -11.33
N LEU A 21 -11.70 14.06 -10.09
CA LEU A 21 -11.55 12.90 -9.23
C LEU A 21 -12.21 11.67 -9.86
N ASP A 22 -13.46 11.76 -10.31
CA ASP A 22 -14.15 10.62 -10.92
C ASP A 22 -13.39 10.14 -12.17
N CYS A 23 -12.94 11.07 -13.04
CA CYS A 23 -12.08 10.74 -14.18
C CYS A 23 -10.75 10.09 -13.75
N ALA A 24 -10.13 10.59 -12.68
CA ALA A 24 -8.87 10.04 -12.16
C ALA A 24 -9.05 8.59 -11.69
N LEU A 25 -10.13 8.31 -10.93
CA LEU A 25 -10.44 6.97 -10.44
C LEU A 25 -10.69 5.97 -11.59
N GLU A 26 -11.25 6.43 -12.71
CA GLU A 26 -11.47 5.60 -13.91
C GLU A 26 -10.16 5.25 -14.64
N ILE A 27 -9.21 6.20 -14.74
CA ILE A 27 -8.01 6.01 -15.56
C ILE A 27 -6.83 5.43 -14.76
N PHE A 28 -6.76 5.65 -13.44
CA PHE A 28 -5.65 5.20 -12.60
C PHE A 28 -5.36 3.69 -12.70
N PRO A 29 -6.36 2.78 -12.71
CA PRO A 29 -6.10 1.36 -12.88
C PRO A 29 -5.34 1.01 -14.18
N THR A 30 -5.65 1.72 -15.27
CA THR A 30 -4.98 1.55 -16.57
C THR A 30 -3.55 2.04 -16.52
N TYR A 31 -3.32 3.21 -15.93
CA TYR A 31 -1.98 3.82 -15.87
C TYR A 31 -1.06 3.19 -14.82
N LEU A 32 -1.59 2.54 -13.78
CA LEU A 32 -0.82 1.67 -12.88
C LEU A 32 -0.20 0.47 -13.61
N LYS A 33 -0.83 -0.01 -14.67
CA LYS A 33 -0.35 -1.16 -15.48
C LYS A 33 0.49 -0.71 -16.68
N SER A 34 0.89 0.56 -16.73
CA SER A 34 1.68 1.11 -17.83
C SER A 34 3.08 0.50 -17.86
N GLN A 35 3.62 0.27 -19.06
CA GLN A 35 5.01 -0.16 -19.26
C GLN A 35 6.02 0.97 -19.03
N CYS A 36 5.57 2.23 -18.92
CA CYS A 36 6.44 3.36 -18.61
C CYS A 36 6.73 3.40 -17.10
N PRO A 37 7.98 3.23 -16.63
CA PRO A 37 8.29 3.08 -15.19
C PRO A 37 7.84 4.27 -14.32
N GLU A 38 7.85 5.48 -14.89
CA GLU A 38 7.44 6.70 -14.20
C GLU A 38 5.92 6.80 -14.01
N MET A 39 5.14 6.15 -14.87
CA MET A 39 3.69 6.32 -14.88
C MET A 39 3.02 5.68 -13.66
N PRO A 40 3.31 4.42 -13.27
CA PRO A 40 2.80 3.86 -12.02
C PRO A 40 3.26 4.65 -10.80
N ARG A 41 4.49 5.16 -10.78
CA ARG A 41 5.03 6.00 -9.67
C ARG A 41 4.20 7.27 -9.48
N LEU A 42 3.90 7.97 -10.58
CA LEU A 42 3.03 9.13 -10.56
C LEU A 42 1.62 8.75 -10.07
N VAL A 43 1.02 7.69 -10.60
CA VAL A 43 -0.32 7.29 -10.19
C VAL A 43 -0.37 6.91 -8.71
N LEU A 44 0.61 6.17 -8.19
CA LEU A 44 0.71 5.84 -6.77
C LEU A 44 0.81 7.11 -5.90
N ARG A 45 1.60 8.11 -6.32
CA ARG A 45 1.64 9.42 -5.65
C ARG A 45 0.26 10.10 -5.66
N GLY A 46 -0.45 10.05 -6.78
CA GLY A 46 -1.82 10.56 -6.88
C GLY A 46 -2.78 9.87 -5.91
N ILE A 47 -2.72 8.54 -5.83
CA ILE A 47 -3.56 7.75 -4.93
C ILE A 47 -3.23 8.08 -3.47
N LEU A 48 -1.94 8.20 -3.13
CA LEU A 48 -1.51 8.62 -1.78
C LEU A 48 -2.15 9.97 -1.42
N THR A 49 -1.98 10.98 -2.27
CA THR A 49 -2.57 12.31 -2.08
C THR A 49 -4.09 12.24 -1.88
N LEU A 50 -4.80 11.44 -2.67
CA LEU A 50 -6.25 11.27 -2.52
C LEU A 50 -6.64 10.59 -1.21
N SER A 51 -5.87 9.60 -0.78
CA SER A 51 -6.11 8.85 0.46
C SER A 51 -5.83 9.68 1.72
N GLU A 52 -4.93 10.67 1.65
CA GLU A 52 -4.63 11.57 2.77
C GLU A 52 -5.66 12.70 2.92
N ARG A 53 -6.44 12.97 1.87
CA ARG A 53 -7.44 14.03 1.84
C ARG A 53 -8.77 13.58 2.44
N PRO A 54 -9.25 14.16 3.56
CA PRO A 54 -10.46 13.68 4.24
C PRO A 54 -11.73 13.65 3.38
N ASP A 55 -11.85 14.56 2.41
CA ASP A 55 -12.99 14.68 1.51
C ASP A 55 -12.99 13.67 0.35
N MET A 56 -11.84 13.07 0.04
CA MET A 56 -11.63 12.17 -1.10
C MET A 56 -11.19 10.76 -0.68
N ALA A 57 -10.67 10.60 0.53
CA ALA A 57 -10.05 9.39 1.03
C ALA A 57 -10.95 8.16 0.93
N LYS A 58 -12.21 8.25 1.35
CA LYS A 58 -13.13 7.10 1.25
C LYS A 58 -13.44 6.72 -0.20
N LYS A 59 -13.41 7.67 -1.16
CA LYS A 59 -13.63 7.38 -2.58
C LYS A 59 -12.45 6.65 -3.22
N SER A 60 -11.22 6.95 -2.79
CA SER A 60 -10.03 6.30 -3.34
C SER A 60 -9.93 4.80 -3.00
N LEU A 61 -10.68 4.31 -2.00
CA LEU A 61 -10.76 2.89 -1.65
C LEU A 61 -11.18 1.98 -2.80
N VAL A 62 -11.86 2.49 -3.83
CA VAL A 62 -12.18 1.73 -5.06
C VAL A 62 -10.91 1.21 -5.76
N LEU A 63 -9.77 1.88 -5.56
CA LEU A 63 -8.48 1.52 -6.15
C LEU A 63 -7.71 0.50 -5.31
N LEU A 64 -8.17 0.17 -4.10
CA LEU A 64 -7.45 -0.73 -3.19
C LEU A 64 -7.07 -2.07 -3.86
N PRO A 65 -7.96 -2.77 -4.59
CA PRO A 65 -7.60 -4.03 -5.23
C PRO A 65 -6.47 -3.89 -6.25
N VAL A 66 -6.50 -2.85 -7.10
CA VAL A 66 -5.47 -2.66 -8.14
C VAL A 66 -4.13 -2.21 -7.55
N VAL A 67 -4.14 -1.51 -6.42
CA VAL A 67 -2.92 -1.18 -5.66
C VAL A 67 -2.32 -2.44 -5.03
N MET A 68 -3.15 -3.34 -4.48
CA MET A 68 -2.67 -4.61 -3.94
C MET A 68 -2.03 -5.49 -5.02
N GLU A 69 -2.60 -5.52 -6.23
CA GLU A 69 -2.04 -6.24 -7.38
C GLU A 69 -0.60 -5.79 -7.75
N GLN A 70 -0.22 -4.55 -7.42
CA GLN A 70 1.14 -4.03 -7.70
C GLN A 70 2.22 -4.76 -6.92
N LEU A 71 1.92 -5.26 -5.72
CA LEU A 71 2.87 -6.03 -4.91
C LEU A 71 2.92 -7.52 -5.29
N GLU A 72 1.89 -8.03 -5.96
CA GLU A 72 1.82 -9.45 -6.35
C GLU A 72 2.67 -9.77 -7.58
N HIS A 73 2.98 -8.77 -8.42
CA HIS A 73 3.64 -8.94 -9.72
C HIS A 73 5.02 -8.27 -9.82
N GLY A 74 5.54 -7.69 -8.73
CA GLY A 74 6.74 -6.86 -8.75
C GLY A 74 7.96 -7.52 -8.12
N ASP A 75 9.04 -7.62 -8.90
CA ASP A 75 10.40 -7.33 -8.43
C ASP A 75 10.33 -6.09 -7.52
N GLY A 76 10.82 -6.16 -6.29
CA GLY A 76 10.57 -5.23 -5.18
C GLY A 76 10.83 -3.72 -5.42
N GLY A 77 11.24 -3.30 -6.63
CA GLY A 77 11.56 -1.93 -7.02
C GLY A 77 10.42 -0.89 -7.03
N ALA A 78 9.19 -1.25 -6.64
CA ALA A 78 8.09 -0.31 -6.42
C ALA A 78 7.38 -0.48 -5.06
N SER A 79 7.82 -1.45 -4.23
CA SER A 79 7.19 -1.74 -2.93
C SER A 79 7.29 -0.55 -1.97
N ASP A 80 8.36 0.22 -2.06
CA ASP A 80 8.59 1.44 -1.28
C ASP A 80 7.54 2.53 -1.51
N MET A 81 6.94 2.61 -2.71
CA MET A 81 5.84 3.52 -3.01
C MET A 81 4.46 2.91 -2.77
N VAL A 82 4.30 1.61 -2.97
CA VAL A 82 3.00 0.95 -2.81
C VAL A 82 2.65 0.76 -1.33
N LEU A 83 3.62 0.42 -0.47
CA LEU A 83 3.37 0.17 0.95
C LEU A 83 2.85 1.38 1.73
N PRO A 84 3.35 2.62 1.53
CA PRO A 84 2.74 3.81 2.12
C PRO A 84 1.29 4.02 1.67
N VAL A 85 1.00 3.84 0.38
CA VAL A 85 -0.37 3.95 -0.16
C VAL A 85 -1.29 2.94 0.52
N LEU A 86 -0.90 1.66 0.57
CA LEU A 86 -1.68 0.62 1.24
C LEU A 86 -1.86 0.89 2.72
N THR A 87 -0.82 1.35 3.41
CA THR A 87 -0.90 1.68 4.84
C THR A 87 -1.98 2.74 5.07
N ASN A 88 -1.98 3.81 4.28
CA ASN A 88 -2.96 4.88 4.42
C ASN A 88 -4.37 4.39 4.08
N MET A 89 -4.54 3.63 3.00
CA MET A 89 -5.84 3.06 2.62
C MET A 89 -6.39 2.08 3.66
N LEU A 90 -5.54 1.26 4.30
CA LEU A 90 -5.95 0.34 5.37
C LEU A 90 -6.43 1.07 6.63
N GLN A 91 -5.91 2.27 6.91
CA GLN A 91 -6.38 3.11 8.02
C GLN A 91 -7.76 3.72 7.75
N LEU A 92 -8.12 3.90 6.47
CA LEU A 92 -9.45 4.37 6.07
C LEU A 92 -10.52 3.27 6.18
N LEU A 93 -10.12 2.01 6.17
CA LEU A 93 -11.02 0.88 6.36
C LEU A 93 -11.41 0.74 7.84
N GLU A 94 -12.70 0.51 8.10
CA GLU A 94 -13.22 0.44 9.46
C GLU A 94 -13.21 -1.00 10.01
N GLY A 95 -12.68 -1.18 11.22
CA GLY A 95 -12.81 -2.38 12.03
C GLY A 95 -12.39 -3.69 11.35
N LYS A 96 -13.40 -4.55 11.04
CA LYS A 96 -13.16 -5.92 10.56
C LYS A 96 -12.65 -5.98 9.12
N GLU A 97 -12.89 -4.94 8.31
CA GLU A 97 -12.48 -4.89 6.91
C GLU A 97 -10.98 -4.63 6.78
N SER A 98 -10.48 -3.59 7.46
CA SER A 98 -9.04 -3.29 7.58
C SER A 98 -8.25 -4.53 8.01
N SER A 99 -8.73 -5.20 9.05
CA SER A 99 -8.18 -6.46 9.55
C SER A 99 -8.10 -7.56 8.49
N ARG A 100 -9.18 -7.76 7.71
CA ARG A 100 -9.26 -8.83 6.73
C ARG A 100 -8.30 -8.56 5.58
N THR A 101 -8.23 -7.31 5.14
CA THR A 101 -7.32 -6.89 4.07
C THR A 101 -5.87 -6.99 4.51
N ALA A 102 -5.53 -6.54 5.72
CA ALA A 102 -4.18 -6.67 6.27
C ALA A 102 -3.74 -8.14 6.38
N LEU A 103 -4.62 -9.03 6.86
CA LEU A 103 -4.33 -10.47 6.89
C LEU A 103 -4.15 -11.06 5.49
N ALA A 104 -4.96 -10.65 4.52
CA ALA A 104 -4.79 -11.09 3.13
C ALA A 104 -3.46 -10.63 2.53
N LEU A 105 -2.99 -9.43 2.87
CA LEU A 105 -1.66 -8.95 2.48
C LEU A 105 -0.55 -9.76 3.16
N ALA A 106 -0.67 -10.08 4.44
CA ALA A 106 0.30 -10.92 5.16
C ALA A 106 0.45 -12.29 4.51
N ASP A 107 -0.68 -12.95 4.25
CA ASP A 107 -0.70 -14.30 3.69
C ASP A 107 -0.06 -14.32 2.27
N LYS A 108 -0.24 -13.26 1.48
CA LYS A 108 0.26 -13.18 0.10
C LYS A 108 1.69 -12.64 -0.03
N LEU A 109 2.09 -11.72 0.85
CA LEU A 109 3.30 -10.92 0.71
C LEU A 109 4.25 -11.12 1.89
N TRP A 110 4.17 -12.26 2.57
CA TRP A 110 5.04 -12.58 3.71
C TRP A 110 6.53 -12.45 3.38
N TRP A 111 6.92 -12.65 2.12
CA TRP A 111 8.29 -12.51 1.64
C TRP A 111 8.84 -11.07 1.79
N LEU A 112 7.99 -10.04 1.81
CA LEU A 112 8.41 -8.64 2.02
C LEU A 112 8.98 -8.39 3.41
N PHE A 113 8.70 -9.27 4.39
CA PHE A 113 9.39 -9.19 5.68
C PHE A 113 10.89 -9.46 5.53
N ASN A 114 11.31 -10.26 4.55
CA ASN A 114 12.70 -10.60 4.26
C ASN A 114 13.20 -9.96 2.96
N ASP A 115 12.58 -8.87 2.49
CA ASP A 115 13.04 -8.14 1.30
C ASP A 115 14.48 -7.63 1.49
N GLU A 116 15.30 -7.58 0.43
CA GLU A 116 16.68 -7.09 0.51
C GLU A 116 16.74 -5.62 0.97
N SER A 117 15.75 -4.81 0.59
CA SER A 117 15.64 -3.41 0.97
C SER A 117 15.18 -3.25 2.42
N GLY A 118 16.06 -2.73 3.27
CA GLY A 118 15.71 -2.39 4.65
C GLY A 118 14.52 -1.43 4.76
N THR A 119 14.36 -0.51 3.81
CA THR A 119 13.21 0.41 3.75
C THR A 119 11.90 -0.35 3.51
N VAL A 120 11.89 -1.29 2.56
CA VAL A 120 10.69 -2.09 2.25
C VAL A 120 10.31 -2.96 3.45
N ARG A 121 11.28 -3.61 4.10
CA ARG A 121 11.05 -4.38 5.33
C ARG A 121 10.41 -3.54 6.42
N GLN A 122 10.96 -2.35 6.69
CA GLN A 122 10.43 -1.45 7.73
C GLN A 122 9.02 -0.97 7.40
N LEU A 123 8.76 -0.54 6.15
CA LEU A 123 7.44 -0.12 5.71
C LEU A 123 6.39 -1.23 5.86
N PHE A 124 6.77 -2.48 5.54
CA PHE A 124 5.88 -3.61 5.71
C PHE A 124 5.60 -3.89 7.20
N ILE A 125 6.63 -3.89 8.05
CA ILE A 125 6.48 -4.04 9.51
C ILE A 125 5.55 -2.96 10.08
N ASP A 126 5.72 -1.71 9.65
CA ASP A 126 4.88 -0.58 10.10
C ASP A 126 3.42 -0.73 9.65
N LEU A 127 3.17 -1.22 8.42
CA LEU A 127 1.83 -1.56 7.95
C LEU A 127 1.14 -2.56 8.90
N PHE A 128 1.82 -3.64 9.29
CA PHE A 128 1.26 -4.63 10.22
C PHE A 128 1.14 -4.09 11.64
N ARG A 129 2.09 -3.29 12.12
CA ARG A 129 2.01 -2.64 13.44
C ARG A 129 0.78 -1.74 13.53
N ASN A 130 0.55 -0.91 12.51
CA ASN A 130 -0.56 0.05 12.49
C ASN A 130 -1.92 -0.63 12.36
N THR A 131 -2.01 -1.72 11.60
CA THR A 131 -3.25 -2.47 11.44
C THR A 131 -3.52 -3.44 12.59
N MET A 132 -2.49 -3.94 13.29
CA MET A 132 -2.63 -4.87 14.41
C MET A 132 -3.38 -4.25 15.61
N TRP A 133 -3.22 -2.94 15.85
CA TRP A 133 -3.93 -2.24 16.92
C TRP A 133 -5.46 -2.23 16.69
N LEU A 134 -5.90 -2.30 15.44
CA LEU A 134 -7.32 -2.28 15.06
C LEU A 134 -8.00 -3.65 15.18
N LEU A 135 -7.27 -4.69 15.60
CA LEU A 135 -7.75 -6.09 15.60
C LEU A 135 -8.39 -6.53 16.93
N ALA A 136 -9.48 -7.30 16.80
CA ALA A 136 -10.04 -8.11 17.90
C ALA A 136 -9.14 -9.32 18.22
N GLY A 137 -9.19 -9.79 19.47
CA GLY A 137 -8.19 -10.69 20.08
C GLY A 137 -7.75 -11.91 19.25
N ALA A 138 -8.67 -12.67 18.66
CA ALA A 138 -8.32 -13.86 17.88
C ALA A 138 -7.56 -13.53 16.58
N LYS A 139 -7.98 -12.47 15.86
CA LYS A 139 -7.30 -12.03 14.63
C LYS A 139 -5.93 -11.41 14.95
N ARG A 140 -5.85 -10.70 16.07
CA ARG A 140 -4.59 -10.16 16.60
C ARG A 140 -3.58 -11.27 16.87
N LYS A 141 -4.03 -12.40 17.43
CA LYS A 141 -3.17 -13.56 17.70
C LYS A 141 -2.59 -14.16 16.41
N LYS A 142 -3.43 -14.43 15.41
CA LYS A 142 -2.95 -14.96 14.11
C LYS A 142 -1.94 -14.00 13.45
N MET A 143 -2.22 -12.70 13.47
CA MET A 143 -1.30 -11.72 12.91
C MET A 143 0.01 -11.61 13.69
N LYS A 144 -0.02 -11.80 15.01
CA LYS A 144 1.20 -11.90 15.82
C LYS A 144 2.03 -13.10 15.39
N GLU A 145 1.42 -14.27 15.22
CA GLU A 145 2.14 -15.49 14.80
C GLU A 145 2.85 -15.26 13.46
N VAL A 146 2.15 -14.73 12.45
CA VAL A 146 2.77 -14.40 11.14
C VAL A 146 3.92 -13.41 11.26
N VAL A 147 3.72 -12.30 11.98
CA VAL A 147 4.77 -11.27 12.17
C VAL A 147 5.94 -11.84 12.97
N TRP A 148 5.68 -12.67 13.99
CA TRP A 148 6.73 -13.30 14.81
C TRP A 148 7.57 -14.28 14.00
N ASP A 149 6.95 -15.16 13.21
CA ASP A 149 7.67 -16.11 12.37
C ASP A 149 8.57 -15.37 11.37
N SER A 150 8.07 -14.29 10.77
CA SER A 150 8.86 -13.43 9.88
C SER A 150 9.99 -12.67 10.59
N LEU A 151 9.74 -12.10 11.76
CA LEU A 151 10.79 -11.42 12.55
C LEU A 151 11.87 -12.39 13.05
N LEU A 152 11.49 -13.63 13.32
CA LEU A 152 12.41 -14.67 13.75
C LEU A 152 13.34 -15.11 12.60
N LEU A 153 12.81 -15.19 11.37
CA LEU A 153 13.64 -15.36 10.17
C LEU A 153 14.60 -14.19 9.95
N LEU A 154 14.16 -12.94 10.14
CA LEU A 154 15.04 -11.77 10.09
C LEU A 154 16.15 -11.80 11.13
N LEU A 155 15.83 -12.25 12.34
CA LEU A 155 16.83 -12.38 13.39
C LEU A 155 17.90 -13.40 12.99
N PHE A 156 17.52 -14.54 12.42
CA PHE A 156 18.49 -15.53 11.94
C PHE A 156 19.36 -14.99 10.80
N HIS A 157 18.79 -14.26 9.84
CA HIS A 157 19.59 -13.60 8.80
C HIS A 157 20.65 -12.65 9.36
N LEU A 158 20.33 -11.90 10.43
CA LEU A 158 21.29 -11.02 11.09
C LEU A 158 22.45 -11.78 11.75
N TYR A 159 22.24 -13.03 12.18
CA TYR A 159 23.28 -13.87 12.79
C TYR A 159 24.07 -14.70 11.76
N ASP A 160 23.53 -14.91 10.55
CA ASP A 160 24.21 -15.61 9.45
C ASP A 160 25.09 -14.66 8.60
N GLU A 161 24.93 -13.34 8.72
CA GLU A 161 25.78 -12.33 8.07
C GLU A 161 27.09 -12.01 8.84
N ASP A 162 27.46 -12.81 9.85
CA ASP A 162 28.73 -12.73 10.60
C ASP A 162 29.84 -13.68 10.07
#